data_AF-A0A933LUG6-F1
#
_entry.id   AF-A0A933LUG6-F1
#
_cell.length_a   1.000
_cell.length_b   1.000
_cell.length_c   1.000
_cell.angle_alpha   90.00
_cell.angle_beta   90.00
_cell.angle_gamma   90.00
#
_symmetry.space_group_name_H-M   'P 1'
#
loop_
_entity.id
_entity.type
_entity.pdbx_description
1 polymer ?
#
loop_
_entity_poly.entity_id
_entity_poly.type
_entity_poly.pdbx_seq_one_letter_code
_entity_poly.pdbx_strand_id
1 'polypeptide(L)'
;MRPTLLASLALFLVPFPALADDPFEENDSSRTAALVGSGTYENLVADDADWFAVDAPAGGSIEVSIEFPGASGDLDLVLVSPALAALARSEGTGDRESVRTTAAAAGRYLFEVYGYQGARNVYRMVVSARSRADDSFEENDTFAAARAIQPGNQFLELLDDDWFSARVVAGDTLSADVLFDHAKGDLDLSLHDATGTRLASSESTTNQERVSWAARSAGSLFLRVYGYQGAKGSYELRLRVSAPAPAAADPGARGSRAVGEVRGTIFDSARQKNIQVILHYPALSDGIGTAIDASSGPASLVAHGHGRYGAGPQNPPNMLGWNYYYEHLASNGFFIIAPDLDVNSVSPESSEQPRRQIVTNGEDLRYCLTFLLNANGTAGSSFAGKIDPGKVGVTGHSRGGEAALYVGRADARVRAVVAIAPTDFHGITFAGKPLLLFNATHDCDVVPRIQQAIFDRWVGDVRLLTVIGGDHFYWTDSTGPICPVPIQRSVQHAITKHYVLAFLDLRLRGNTRFQDAYLTQLPSSGIQQK
;
A
#
# COMPACT_ATOMS: atom_id res chain seq x y z
N MET A 1 -41.74 94.55 -42.05
CA MET A 1 -40.89 93.50 -41.45
C MET A 1 -41.73 92.23 -41.38
N ARG A 2 -41.29 91.13 -41.99
CA ARG A 2 -41.99 89.82 -41.89
C ARG A 2 -41.89 89.30 -40.45
N PRO A 3 -42.89 88.52 -40.01
CA PRO A 3 -42.56 87.11 -39.78
C PRO A 3 -43.51 86.15 -40.49
N THR A 4 -42.91 85.00 -40.78
CA THR A 4 -43.34 83.79 -41.46
C THR A 4 -43.92 82.76 -40.50
N LEU A 5 -44.83 81.91 -41.03
CA LEU A 5 -45.08 80.49 -40.65
C LEU A 5 -45.65 80.26 -39.22
N LEU A 6 -46.58 79.35 -38.93
CA LEU A 6 -47.05 78.12 -39.57
C LEU A 6 -48.51 77.84 -39.18
N ALA A 7 -49.24 77.21 -40.09
CA ALA A 7 -50.49 76.53 -39.80
C ALA A 7 -50.26 75.39 -38.79
N SER A 8 -51.01 75.38 -37.67
CA SER A 8 -51.09 74.20 -36.82
C SER A 8 -52.06 73.21 -37.45
N LEU A 9 -51.48 72.17 -38.02
CA LEU A 9 -52.16 70.96 -38.45
C LEU A 9 -52.65 70.22 -37.20
N ALA A 10 -53.97 70.08 -37.06
CA ALA A 10 -54.54 69.18 -36.08
C ALA A 10 -54.15 67.73 -36.45
N LEU A 11 -53.46 67.05 -35.53
CA LEU A 11 -53.28 65.60 -35.59
C LEU A 11 -53.86 65.03 -34.30
N PHE A 12 -54.91 64.23 -34.48
CA PHE A 12 -55.55 63.40 -33.45
C PHE A 12 -54.48 62.54 -32.75
N LEU A 13 -54.25 62.75 -31.45
CA LEU A 13 -53.90 61.61 -30.60
C LEU A 13 -55.22 60.95 -30.20
N VAL A 14 -55.57 59.92 -30.96
CA VAL A 14 -56.41 58.85 -30.45
C VAL A 14 -55.69 58.30 -29.21
N PRO A 15 -56.30 58.24 -28.01
CA PRO A 15 -55.69 57.48 -26.93
C PRO A 15 -55.62 56.04 -27.45
N PHE A 16 -54.40 55.52 -27.63
CA PHE A 16 -54.22 54.08 -27.71
C PHE A 16 -54.92 53.51 -26.47
N PRO A 17 -55.72 52.43 -26.59
CA PRO A 17 -56.22 51.76 -25.40
C PRO A 17 -54.99 51.47 -24.54
N ALA A 18 -54.96 51.98 -23.31
CA ALA A 18 -53.92 51.62 -22.35
C ALA A 18 -53.81 50.09 -22.37
N LEU A 19 -52.62 49.56 -22.61
CA LEU A 19 -52.39 48.16 -22.34
C LEU A 19 -52.75 48.00 -20.86
N ALA A 20 -53.65 47.07 -20.56
CA ALA A 20 -54.02 46.85 -19.17
C ALA A 20 -52.78 46.31 -18.46
N ASP A 21 -52.43 46.93 -17.34
CA ASP A 21 -51.37 46.51 -16.43
C ASP A 21 -51.35 44.99 -16.25
N ASP A 22 -50.16 44.43 -16.27
CA ASP A 22 -49.98 43.02 -15.98
C ASP A 22 -49.98 42.76 -14.45
N PRO A 23 -50.05 41.49 -13.99
CA PRO A 23 -50.16 41.18 -12.57
C PRO A 23 -48.97 41.59 -11.68
N PHE A 24 -47.85 42.02 -12.26
CA PHE A 24 -46.65 42.42 -11.54
C PHE A 24 -46.53 43.92 -11.31
N GLU A 25 -47.43 44.71 -11.91
CA GLU A 25 -47.48 46.15 -11.73
C GLU A 25 -47.82 46.52 -10.27
N GLU A 26 -47.20 47.54 -9.67
CA GLU A 26 -46.41 48.60 -10.32
C GLU A 26 -44.90 48.42 -10.13
N ASN A 27 -44.28 47.72 -11.07
CA ASN A 27 -42.87 47.32 -10.99
C ASN A 27 -41.92 48.29 -11.70
N ASP A 28 -42.29 49.56 -11.76
CA ASP A 28 -41.70 50.64 -12.58
C ASP A 28 -40.28 51.07 -12.16
N SER A 29 -39.70 50.47 -11.12
CA SER A 29 -38.40 50.89 -10.58
C SER A 29 -37.64 49.78 -9.87
N SER A 30 -36.32 49.92 -9.80
CA SER A 30 -35.45 49.04 -8.99
C SER A 30 -35.86 48.93 -7.51
N ARG A 31 -36.63 49.87 -6.96
CA ARG A 31 -37.14 49.82 -5.57
C ARG A 31 -38.45 49.05 -5.44
N THR A 32 -39.23 48.98 -6.52
CA THR A 32 -40.53 48.31 -6.60
C THR A 32 -40.45 46.99 -7.37
N ALA A 33 -39.24 46.58 -7.78
CA ALA A 33 -38.99 45.38 -8.57
C ALA A 33 -39.73 44.14 -8.05
N ALA A 34 -40.52 43.52 -8.92
CA ALA A 34 -41.32 42.35 -8.59
C ALA A 34 -40.43 41.11 -8.41
N LEU A 35 -40.51 40.47 -7.24
CA LEU A 35 -39.76 39.25 -6.97
C LEU A 35 -40.41 38.07 -7.71
N VAL A 36 -39.62 37.40 -8.54
CA VAL A 36 -40.04 36.26 -9.36
C VAL A 36 -39.12 35.05 -9.13
N GLY A 37 -39.67 33.85 -9.33
CA GLY A 37 -38.91 32.60 -9.34
C GLY A 37 -38.45 32.20 -10.74
N SER A 38 -37.70 31.11 -10.84
CA SER A 38 -37.43 30.48 -12.13
C SER A 38 -38.74 30.01 -12.77
N GLY A 39 -38.96 30.36 -14.04
CA GLY A 39 -40.23 30.10 -14.69
C GLY A 39 -40.40 30.84 -16.00
N THR A 40 -41.58 30.68 -16.59
CA THR A 40 -42.04 31.42 -17.75
C THR A 40 -43.19 32.32 -17.32
N TYR A 41 -43.12 33.58 -17.72
CA TYR A 41 -44.10 34.62 -17.47
C TYR A 41 -44.60 35.10 -18.82
N GLU A 42 -45.92 35.07 -19.02
CA GLU A 42 -46.57 35.31 -20.31
C GLU A 42 -47.49 36.52 -20.20
N ASN A 43 -47.68 37.23 -21.32
CA ASN A 43 -48.55 38.41 -21.42
C ASN A 43 -48.16 39.54 -20.46
N LEU A 44 -46.85 39.74 -20.26
CA LEU A 44 -46.34 40.91 -19.55
C LEU A 44 -46.44 42.15 -20.43
N VAL A 45 -46.51 43.32 -19.82
CA VAL A 45 -46.80 44.59 -20.50
C VAL A 45 -45.78 45.63 -20.07
N ALA A 46 -44.90 46.02 -20.99
CA ALA A 46 -43.99 47.15 -20.78
C ALA A 46 -44.63 48.44 -21.33
N ASP A 47 -45.46 49.13 -20.52
CA ASP A 47 -45.96 50.50 -20.85
C ASP A 47 -44.96 51.58 -20.38
N ASP A 48 -44.21 51.26 -19.33
CA ASP A 48 -42.98 51.91 -18.90
C ASP A 48 -41.85 50.87 -18.66
N ALA A 49 -41.01 51.03 -17.64
CA ALA A 49 -39.83 50.19 -17.43
C ALA A 49 -40.08 49.17 -16.33
N ASP A 50 -40.16 47.90 -16.71
CA ASP A 50 -40.50 46.83 -15.79
C ASP A 50 -39.25 46.31 -15.08
N TRP A 51 -39.23 46.41 -13.76
CA TRP A 51 -38.19 45.84 -12.93
C TRP A 51 -38.66 44.55 -12.28
N PHE A 52 -37.84 43.52 -12.39
CA PHE A 52 -38.04 42.26 -11.69
C PHE A 52 -36.80 41.90 -10.90
N ALA A 53 -36.96 40.97 -9.96
CA ALA A 53 -35.88 40.50 -9.13
C ALA A 53 -35.92 38.98 -8.99
N VAL A 54 -34.74 38.37 -8.88
CA VAL A 54 -34.58 36.96 -8.52
C VAL A 54 -33.51 36.81 -7.45
N ASP A 55 -33.78 35.98 -6.46
CA ASP A 55 -32.80 35.65 -5.43
C ASP A 55 -31.88 34.53 -5.96
N ALA A 56 -30.56 34.75 -5.87
CA ALA A 56 -29.56 33.79 -6.32
C ALA A 56 -28.46 33.59 -5.26
N PRO A 57 -28.00 32.35 -5.02
CA PRO A 57 -26.85 32.10 -4.16
C PRO A 57 -25.54 32.49 -4.86
N ALA A 58 -24.47 32.69 -4.09
CA ALA A 58 -23.12 32.88 -4.64
C ALA A 58 -22.75 31.66 -5.52
N GLY A 59 -22.25 31.91 -6.73
CA GLY A 59 -21.89 30.88 -7.72
C GLY A 59 -23.07 30.35 -8.55
N GLY A 60 -24.32 30.74 -8.26
CA GLY A 60 -25.48 30.35 -9.06
C GLY A 60 -25.48 31.00 -10.45
N SER A 61 -26.06 30.32 -11.46
CA SER A 61 -26.25 30.88 -12.80
C SER A 61 -27.61 31.57 -12.89
N ILE A 62 -27.63 32.80 -13.41
CA ILE A 62 -28.85 33.55 -13.72
C ILE A 62 -28.89 33.77 -15.23
N GLU A 63 -29.99 33.37 -15.85
CA GLU A 63 -30.28 33.62 -17.26
C GLU A 63 -31.70 34.18 -17.38
N VAL A 64 -31.83 35.28 -18.11
CA VAL A 64 -33.12 35.92 -18.40
C VAL A 64 -33.22 36.11 -19.91
N SER A 65 -34.37 35.82 -20.47
CA SER A 65 -34.68 36.12 -21.87
C SER A 65 -36.10 36.66 -22.01
N ILE A 66 -36.29 37.61 -22.92
CA ILE A 66 -37.59 38.13 -23.30
C ILE A 66 -37.83 37.90 -24.80
N GLU A 67 -39.08 37.74 -25.18
CA GLU A 67 -39.53 37.64 -26.57
C GLU A 67 -40.78 38.49 -26.75
N PHE A 68 -40.79 39.31 -27.81
CA PHE A 68 -41.83 40.31 -28.05
C PHE A 68 -42.10 40.48 -29.55
N PRO A 69 -43.31 40.88 -29.98
CA PRO A 69 -43.59 41.15 -31.39
C PRO A 69 -42.82 42.40 -31.89
N GLY A 70 -41.82 42.24 -32.76
CA GLY A 70 -40.97 43.36 -33.19
C GLY A 70 -41.71 44.47 -33.95
N ALA A 71 -42.87 44.17 -34.54
CA ALA A 71 -43.72 45.16 -35.21
C ALA A 71 -44.37 46.17 -34.25
N SER A 72 -44.43 45.86 -32.95
CA SER A 72 -45.05 46.71 -31.92
C SER A 72 -44.05 47.64 -31.22
N GLY A 73 -42.75 47.51 -31.53
CA GLY A 73 -41.68 48.28 -30.91
C GLY A 73 -40.65 47.39 -30.22
N ASP A 74 -39.45 47.92 -30.07
CA ASP A 74 -38.27 47.20 -29.62
C ASP A 74 -38.11 47.30 -28.09
N LEU A 75 -37.84 46.17 -27.43
CA LEU A 75 -37.58 46.11 -25.98
C LEU A 75 -36.14 45.67 -25.72
N ASP A 76 -35.51 46.31 -24.74
CA ASP A 76 -34.16 46.05 -24.28
C ASP A 76 -34.17 45.35 -22.90
N LEU A 77 -33.12 44.58 -22.59
CA LEU A 77 -32.99 43.82 -21.33
C LEU A 77 -31.65 44.06 -20.65
N VAL A 78 -31.68 44.43 -19.38
CA VAL A 78 -30.47 44.65 -18.56
C VAL A 78 -30.53 43.80 -17.29
N LEU A 79 -29.46 43.06 -16.99
CA LEU A 79 -29.26 42.36 -15.73
C LEU A 79 -28.38 43.19 -14.80
N VAL A 80 -28.81 43.35 -13.55
CA VAL A 80 -28.25 44.27 -12.56
C VAL A 80 -27.91 43.52 -11.27
N SER A 81 -26.76 43.85 -10.68
CA SER A 81 -26.29 43.28 -9.42
C SER A 81 -27.08 43.79 -8.20
N PRO A 82 -26.97 43.14 -7.03
CA PRO A 82 -27.56 43.65 -5.79
C PRO A 82 -27.06 45.06 -5.40
N ALA A 83 -25.87 45.46 -5.88
CA ALA A 83 -25.30 46.78 -5.68
C ALA A 83 -25.69 47.81 -6.77
N LEU A 84 -26.68 47.46 -7.61
CA LEU A 84 -27.19 48.27 -8.73
C LEU A 84 -26.19 48.54 -9.86
N ALA A 85 -25.18 47.67 -10.03
CA ALA A 85 -24.28 47.72 -11.18
C ALA A 85 -24.80 46.82 -12.31
N ALA A 86 -24.85 47.33 -13.55
CA ALA A 86 -25.21 46.51 -14.71
C ALA A 86 -24.15 45.40 -14.93
N LEU A 87 -24.60 44.15 -14.97
CA LEU A 87 -23.78 42.95 -15.15
C LEU A 87 -23.78 42.47 -16.60
N ALA A 88 -24.91 42.59 -17.28
CA ALA A 88 -25.08 42.22 -18.68
C ALA A 88 -26.20 43.06 -19.31
N ARG A 89 -26.12 43.30 -20.62
CA ARG A 89 -27.09 44.05 -21.41
C ARG A 89 -27.34 43.32 -22.73
N SER A 90 -28.58 43.36 -23.20
CA SER A 90 -29.00 42.87 -24.50
C SER A 90 -29.92 43.95 -25.06
N GLU A 91 -29.39 44.71 -26.02
CA GLU A 91 -30.00 45.93 -26.59
C GLU A 91 -29.98 45.82 -28.13
N GLY A 92 -30.48 44.69 -28.63
CA GLY A 92 -30.54 44.36 -30.04
C GLY A 92 -31.61 45.15 -30.79
N THR A 93 -32.02 44.66 -31.96
CA THR A 93 -33.16 45.20 -32.72
C THR A 93 -34.08 44.07 -33.18
N GLY A 94 -33.89 42.88 -32.60
CA GLY A 94 -34.62 41.68 -32.95
C GLY A 94 -35.66 41.38 -31.89
N ASP A 95 -36.60 40.51 -32.23
CA ASP A 95 -37.77 40.17 -31.41
C ASP A 95 -37.42 39.37 -30.10
N ARG A 96 -36.14 39.28 -29.72
CA ARG A 96 -35.68 38.55 -28.53
C ARG A 96 -34.41 39.18 -27.96
N GLU A 97 -34.42 39.39 -26.64
CA GLU A 97 -33.25 39.78 -25.87
C GLU A 97 -32.90 38.74 -24.80
N SER A 98 -31.61 38.56 -24.51
CA SER A 98 -31.15 37.57 -23.52
C SER A 98 -29.85 37.97 -22.83
N VAL A 99 -29.84 37.81 -21.51
CA VAL A 99 -28.71 38.11 -20.63
C VAL A 99 -28.42 36.94 -19.70
N ARG A 100 -27.13 36.72 -19.37
CA ARG A 100 -26.71 35.68 -18.42
C ARG A 100 -25.54 36.12 -17.56
N THR A 101 -25.49 35.63 -16.32
CA THR A 101 -24.35 35.83 -15.42
C THR A 101 -24.19 34.69 -14.41
N THR A 102 -23.05 34.66 -13.73
CA THR A 102 -22.83 33.87 -12.51
C THR A 102 -22.84 34.83 -11.32
N ALA A 103 -23.67 34.56 -10.32
CA ALA A 103 -23.82 35.41 -9.15
C ALA A 103 -22.52 35.44 -8.32
N ALA A 104 -21.79 36.56 -8.30
CA ALA A 104 -20.54 36.69 -7.55
C ALA A 104 -20.73 36.59 -6.02
N ALA A 105 -21.93 36.89 -5.51
CA ALA A 105 -22.30 36.77 -4.10
C ALA A 105 -23.78 36.36 -4.00
N ALA A 106 -24.19 35.81 -2.86
CA ALA A 106 -25.59 35.56 -2.61
C ALA A 106 -26.33 36.90 -2.49
N GLY A 107 -27.49 37.02 -3.15
CA GLY A 107 -28.27 38.24 -3.07
C GLY A 107 -29.40 38.32 -4.09
N ARG A 108 -30.06 39.47 -4.07
CA ARG A 108 -31.15 39.80 -4.98
C ARG A 108 -30.60 40.46 -6.24
N TYR A 109 -30.70 39.78 -7.36
CA TYR A 109 -30.31 40.30 -8.66
C TYR A 109 -31.55 40.85 -9.34
N LEU A 110 -31.42 42.02 -9.97
CA LEU A 110 -32.52 42.69 -10.63
C LEU A 110 -32.36 42.60 -12.14
N PHE A 111 -33.44 42.71 -12.87
CA PHE A 111 -33.39 42.93 -14.31
C PHE A 111 -34.48 43.90 -14.73
N GLU A 112 -34.12 44.73 -15.69
CA GLU A 112 -34.92 45.82 -16.23
C GLU A 112 -35.27 45.50 -17.68
N VAL A 113 -36.56 45.49 -17.99
CA VAL A 113 -37.10 45.42 -19.35
C VAL A 113 -37.64 46.80 -19.70
N TYR A 114 -37.18 47.40 -20.78
CA TYR A 114 -37.61 48.75 -21.16
C TYR A 114 -37.68 48.92 -22.67
N GLY A 115 -38.54 49.81 -23.15
CA GLY A 115 -38.67 50.09 -24.57
C GLY A 115 -37.59 51.01 -25.13
N TYR A 116 -36.98 50.62 -26.24
CA TYR A 116 -36.08 51.50 -27.00
C TYR A 116 -36.86 52.73 -27.50
N GLN A 117 -36.33 53.93 -27.20
CA GLN A 117 -37.00 55.21 -27.49
C GLN A 117 -38.44 55.33 -26.94
N GLY A 118 -38.76 54.62 -25.85
CA GLY A 118 -40.10 54.63 -25.23
C GLY A 118 -41.13 53.79 -25.99
N ALA A 119 -40.68 52.80 -26.75
CA ALA A 119 -41.54 51.76 -27.29
C ALA A 119 -42.33 51.06 -26.17
N ARG A 120 -43.49 50.52 -26.51
CA ARG A 120 -44.39 49.82 -25.58
C ARG A 120 -44.79 48.51 -26.20
N ASN A 121 -44.69 47.42 -25.45
CA ASN A 121 -44.95 46.10 -26.03
C ASN A 121 -45.47 45.11 -24.99
N VAL A 122 -46.13 44.08 -25.50
CA VAL A 122 -46.39 42.87 -24.73
C VAL A 122 -45.25 41.89 -24.94
N TYR A 123 -44.86 41.17 -23.91
CA TYR A 123 -43.73 40.25 -24.00
C TYR A 123 -43.93 39.01 -23.14
N ARG A 124 -43.12 38.01 -23.48
CA ARG A 124 -42.94 36.78 -22.74
C ARG A 124 -41.55 36.80 -22.13
N MET A 125 -41.44 36.45 -20.86
CA MET A 125 -40.17 36.39 -20.14
C MET A 125 -39.90 34.98 -19.61
N VAL A 126 -38.65 34.53 -19.74
CA VAL A 126 -38.15 33.31 -19.12
C VAL A 126 -37.02 33.67 -18.17
N VAL A 127 -37.15 33.25 -16.92
CA VAL A 127 -36.15 33.41 -15.87
C VAL A 127 -35.65 32.02 -15.48
N SER A 128 -34.34 31.82 -15.48
CA SER A 128 -33.67 30.64 -14.96
C SER A 128 -32.56 31.06 -14.00
N ALA A 129 -32.87 31.07 -12.70
CA ALA A 129 -31.88 31.10 -11.64
C ALA A 129 -31.67 29.66 -11.11
N ARG A 130 -30.42 29.18 -11.18
CA ARG A 130 -30.02 27.86 -10.69
C ARG A 130 -28.89 28.02 -9.67
N SER A 131 -28.99 27.35 -8.54
CA SER A 131 -27.82 27.10 -7.71
C SER A 131 -26.84 26.21 -8.47
N ARG A 132 -25.56 26.25 -8.10
CA ARG A 132 -24.71 25.08 -8.33
C ARG A 132 -25.36 23.96 -7.53
N ALA A 133 -25.80 22.88 -8.19
CA ALA A 133 -26.50 21.82 -7.46
C ALA A 133 -25.53 21.21 -6.45
N ASP A 134 -25.96 21.19 -5.19
CA ASP A 134 -25.26 20.50 -4.13
C ASP A 134 -25.17 19.01 -4.43
N ASP A 135 -24.12 18.34 -3.95
CA ASP A 135 -24.00 16.92 -4.22
C ASP A 135 -24.83 16.05 -3.24
N SER A 136 -24.84 14.74 -3.46
CA SER A 136 -25.73 13.84 -2.72
C SER A 136 -25.33 13.57 -1.27
N PHE A 137 -24.17 14.05 -0.82
CA PHE A 137 -23.66 13.82 0.54
C PHE A 137 -24.05 14.91 1.54
N GLU A 138 -24.52 16.03 1.03
CA GLU A 138 -24.86 17.23 1.79
C GLU A 138 -26.12 17.03 2.65
N GLU A 139 -26.26 17.70 3.80
CA GLU A 139 -25.40 18.79 4.35
C GLU A 139 -24.28 18.21 5.24
N ASN A 140 -23.04 18.20 4.77
CA ASN A 140 -21.88 17.64 5.46
C ASN A 140 -20.83 18.67 5.88
N ASP A 141 -21.28 19.91 6.11
CA ASP A 141 -20.54 21.14 6.35
C ASP A 141 -19.68 21.15 7.63
N THR A 142 -19.96 20.23 8.56
CA THR A 142 -19.33 20.23 9.90
C THR A 142 -18.92 18.84 10.35
N PHE A 143 -17.91 18.78 11.24
CA PHE A 143 -17.47 17.53 11.87
C PHE A 143 -18.63 16.75 12.53
N ALA A 144 -19.60 17.45 13.14
CA ALA A 144 -20.76 16.82 13.76
C ALA A 144 -21.78 16.28 12.74
N ALA A 145 -21.81 16.87 11.54
CA ALA A 145 -22.67 16.48 10.42
C ALA A 145 -22.01 15.47 9.46
N ALA A 146 -20.76 15.06 9.74
CA ALA A 146 -19.95 14.27 8.81
C ALA A 146 -20.67 13.06 8.22
N ARG A 147 -20.75 13.00 6.88
CA ARG A 147 -21.54 11.97 6.19
C ARG A 147 -20.77 10.67 6.02
N ALA A 148 -21.42 9.54 6.31
CA ALA A 148 -20.79 8.24 6.13
C ALA A 148 -20.52 7.97 4.64
N ILE A 149 -19.26 7.66 4.30
CA ILE A 149 -18.82 7.37 2.94
C ILE A 149 -18.22 5.96 2.85
N GLN A 150 -18.46 5.28 1.74
CA GLN A 150 -17.86 3.97 1.45
C GLN A 150 -16.62 4.12 0.57
N PRO A 151 -15.63 3.20 0.67
CA PRO A 151 -14.50 3.17 -0.25
C PRO A 151 -14.96 3.15 -1.71
N GLY A 152 -14.35 3.99 -2.54
CA GLY A 152 -14.79 4.20 -3.92
C GLY A 152 -14.27 5.52 -4.47
N ASN A 153 -14.77 5.92 -5.63
CA ASN A 153 -14.52 7.22 -6.22
C ASN A 153 -15.85 7.98 -6.25
N GLN A 154 -15.86 9.20 -5.74
CA GLN A 154 -17.02 10.10 -5.76
C GLN A 154 -16.64 11.40 -6.48
N PHE A 155 -17.57 11.95 -7.25
CA PHE A 155 -17.44 13.26 -7.88
C PHE A 155 -18.37 14.22 -7.14
N LEU A 156 -17.79 15.23 -6.52
CA LEU A 156 -18.39 16.03 -5.46
C LEU A 156 -18.17 17.51 -5.74
N GLU A 157 -18.89 18.36 -5.02
CA GLU A 157 -18.90 19.81 -5.22
C GLU A 157 -18.68 20.53 -3.89
N LEU A 158 -17.49 21.13 -3.73
CA LEU A 158 -17.16 21.85 -2.51
C LEU A 158 -17.76 23.26 -2.53
N LEU A 159 -18.87 23.46 -1.82
CA LEU A 159 -19.48 24.77 -1.59
C LEU A 159 -19.10 25.36 -0.21
N ASP A 160 -18.88 24.50 0.77
CA ASP A 160 -18.29 24.81 2.06
C ASP A 160 -17.33 23.68 2.50
N ASP A 161 -17.38 23.19 3.72
CA ASP A 161 -16.40 22.24 4.25
C ASP A 161 -16.97 20.82 4.24
N ASP A 162 -16.45 19.95 3.40
CA ASP A 162 -17.01 18.61 3.30
C ASP A 162 -16.40 17.67 4.33
N TRP A 163 -17.19 17.30 5.35
CA TRP A 163 -16.83 16.27 6.31
C TRP A 163 -17.41 14.90 5.97
N PHE A 164 -16.54 13.90 5.85
CA PHE A 164 -16.93 12.51 5.66
C PHE A 164 -16.47 11.63 6.81
N SER A 165 -17.20 10.55 7.10
CA SER A 165 -16.79 9.51 8.04
C SER A 165 -16.65 8.14 7.37
N ALA A 166 -15.53 7.47 7.64
CA ALA A 166 -15.24 6.13 7.11
C ALA A 166 -14.90 5.18 8.26
N ARG A 167 -15.50 3.98 8.24
CA ARG A 167 -15.22 2.95 9.24
C ARG A 167 -13.93 2.20 8.92
N VAL A 168 -13.13 1.96 9.95
CA VAL A 168 -11.89 1.17 9.91
C VAL A 168 -11.88 0.18 11.07
N VAL A 169 -11.18 -0.94 10.90
CA VAL A 169 -10.78 -1.83 12.00
C VAL A 169 -9.30 -1.64 12.33
N ALA A 170 -8.88 -2.16 13.49
CA ALA A 170 -7.48 -2.10 13.89
C ALA A 170 -6.59 -2.82 12.85
N GLY A 171 -5.57 -2.10 12.35
CA GLY A 171 -4.65 -2.57 11.32
C GLY A 171 -5.01 -2.16 9.90
N ASP A 172 -6.22 -1.66 9.65
CA ASP A 172 -6.57 -1.15 8.32
C ASP A 172 -5.70 0.06 7.96
N THR A 173 -5.43 0.25 6.67
CA THR A 173 -4.90 1.50 6.14
C THR A 173 -6.00 2.21 5.36
N LEU A 174 -6.33 3.44 5.77
CA LEU A 174 -7.18 4.36 5.02
C LEU A 174 -6.30 5.27 4.16
N SER A 175 -6.60 5.37 2.88
CA SER A 175 -5.99 6.32 1.95
C SER A 175 -7.07 7.14 1.27
N ALA A 176 -6.90 8.46 1.23
CA ALA A 176 -7.79 9.37 0.55
C ALA A 176 -7.00 10.30 -0.38
N ASP A 177 -7.49 10.44 -1.61
CA ASP A 177 -7.01 11.39 -2.59
C ASP A 177 -8.13 12.35 -2.97
N VAL A 178 -7.84 13.64 -2.99
CA VAL A 178 -8.72 14.69 -3.54
C VAL A 178 -8.07 15.20 -4.81
N LEU A 179 -8.74 15.07 -5.95
CA LEU A 179 -8.26 15.54 -7.25
C LEU A 179 -9.14 16.69 -7.75
N PHE A 180 -8.51 17.81 -8.11
CA PHE A 180 -9.19 19.03 -8.51
C PHE A 180 -8.32 19.87 -9.47
N ASP A 181 -8.86 20.95 -9.99
CA ASP A 181 -8.13 21.89 -10.84
C ASP A 181 -7.73 23.11 -10.01
N HIS A 182 -6.49 23.13 -9.52
CA HIS A 182 -5.98 24.20 -8.64
C HIS A 182 -6.08 25.59 -9.29
N ALA A 183 -6.05 25.67 -10.63
CA ALA A 183 -6.23 26.94 -11.34
C ALA A 183 -7.63 27.57 -11.13
N LYS A 184 -8.61 26.78 -10.66
CA LYS A 184 -9.98 27.23 -10.34
C LYS A 184 -10.20 27.49 -8.85
N GLY A 185 -9.27 27.09 -7.99
CA GLY A 185 -9.40 27.16 -6.55
C GLY A 185 -8.58 26.07 -5.88
N ASP A 186 -7.95 26.42 -4.76
CA ASP A 186 -7.04 25.54 -4.03
C ASP A 186 -7.79 24.77 -2.94
N LEU A 187 -7.78 23.43 -2.99
CA LEU A 187 -8.50 22.57 -2.05
C LEU A 187 -7.51 21.78 -1.22
N ASP A 188 -7.75 21.72 0.09
CA ASP A 188 -6.96 21.05 1.09
C ASP A 188 -7.67 19.80 1.63
N LEU A 189 -6.90 18.87 2.20
CA LEU A 189 -7.41 17.62 2.77
C LEU A 189 -6.84 17.38 4.17
N SER A 190 -7.70 17.09 5.15
CA SER A 190 -7.27 16.64 6.47
C SER A 190 -8.02 15.40 6.96
N LEU A 191 -7.34 14.61 7.79
CA LEU A 191 -7.85 13.41 8.44
C LEU A 191 -7.84 13.60 9.95
N HIS A 192 -8.93 13.24 10.61
CA HIS A 192 -9.17 13.43 12.04
C HIS A 192 -9.64 12.13 12.71
N ASP A 193 -9.40 12.01 14.01
CA ASP A 193 -10.00 10.97 14.84
C ASP A 193 -11.40 11.37 15.33
N ALA A 194 -12.04 10.47 16.09
CA ALA A 194 -13.38 10.68 16.65
C ALA A 194 -13.49 11.81 17.69
N THR A 195 -12.37 12.36 18.16
CA THR A 195 -12.33 13.53 19.06
C THR A 195 -12.15 14.83 18.29
N GLY A 196 -11.97 14.77 16.96
CA GLY A 196 -11.64 15.91 16.11
C GLY A 196 -10.14 16.20 16.03
N THR A 197 -9.28 15.40 16.70
CA THR A 197 -7.83 15.60 16.65
C THR A 197 -7.31 15.25 15.26
N ARG A 198 -6.55 16.17 14.64
CA ARG A 198 -5.99 15.96 13.31
C ARG A 198 -4.84 14.94 13.34
N LEU A 199 -4.99 13.89 12.54
CA LEU A 199 -4.04 12.79 12.39
C LEU A 199 -3.06 13.01 11.23
N ALA A 200 -3.57 13.56 10.12
CA ALA A 200 -2.80 13.88 8.92
C ALA A 200 -3.45 15.05 8.17
N SER A 201 -2.68 15.77 7.35
CA SER A 201 -3.19 16.71 6.36
C SER A 201 -2.28 16.78 5.14
N SER A 202 -2.84 17.31 4.06
CA SER A 202 -2.20 17.62 2.79
C SER A 202 -2.77 18.98 2.36
N GLU A 203 -1.89 19.98 2.28
CA GLU A 203 -2.22 21.39 2.03
C GLU A 203 -1.25 21.92 0.96
N SER A 204 -1.26 21.29 -0.22
CA SER A 204 -0.36 21.60 -1.33
C SER A 204 -1.00 22.60 -2.30
N THR A 205 -0.22 23.11 -3.25
CA THR A 205 -0.72 23.97 -4.36
C THR A 205 -0.82 23.21 -5.68
N THR A 206 -0.97 21.90 -5.60
CA THR A 206 -1.05 21.01 -6.77
C THR A 206 -2.47 20.52 -6.98
N ASN A 207 -2.74 19.93 -8.14
CA ASN A 207 -4.07 19.38 -8.48
C ASN A 207 -4.45 18.10 -7.67
N GLN A 208 -3.69 17.76 -6.64
CA GLN A 208 -3.91 16.54 -5.84
C GLN A 208 -3.48 16.74 -4.38
N GLU A 209 -4.41 16.47 -3.48
CA GLU A 209 -4.11 16.25 -2.06
C GLU A 209 -4.21 14.77 -1.71
N ARG A 210 -3.32 14.29 -0.83
CA ARG A 210 -3.32 12.88 -0.40
C ARG A 210 -2.99 12.72 1.08
N VAL A 211 -3.79 11.92 1.77
CA VAL A 211 -3.50 11.43 3.12
C VAL A 211 -3.54 9.90 3.18
N SER A 212 -2.73 9.31 4.04
CA SER A 212 -2.72 7.87 4.31
C SER A 212 -2.48 7.61 5.79
N TRP A 213 -3.26 6.71 6.40
CA TRP A 213 -3.22 6.46 7.83
C TRP A 213 -3.51 5.00 8.20
N ALA A 214 -2.65 4.43 9.04
CA ALA A 214 -2.84 3.10 9.61
C ALA A 214 -3.64 3.17 10.93
N ALA A 215 -4.84 2.62 10.93
CA ALA A 215 -5.74 2.61 12.07
C ALA A 215 -5.20 1.71 13.20
N ARG A 216 -5.06 2.25 14.41
CA ARG A 216 -4.57 1.50 15.59
C ARG A 216 -5.69 0.80 16.37
N SER A 217 -6.93 1.21 16.16
CA SER A 217 -8.12 0.71 16.81
C SER A 217 -9.29 0.74 15.83
N ALA A 218 -10.30 -0.09 16.07
CA ALA A 218 -11.54 -0.02 15.31
C ALA A 218 -12.31 1.26 15.66
N GLY A 219 -12.95 1.87 14.68
CA GLY A 219 -13.70 3.11 14.84
C GLY A 219 -13.98 3.82 13.53
N SER A 220 -14.45 5.06 13.61
CA SER A 220 -14.57 5.95 12.45
C SER A 220 -13.42 6.94 12.43
N LEU A 221 -12.85 7.14 11.24
CA LEU A 221 -11.99 8.28 10.94
C LEU A 221 -12.79 9.29 10.12
N PHE A 222 -12.40 10.56 10.26
CA PHE A 222 -13.12 11.69 9.67
C PHE A 222 -12.23 12.42 8.67
N LEU A 223 -12.69 12.52 7.44
CA LEU A 223 -12.02 13.28 6.38
C LEU A 223 -12.68 14.65 6.29
N ARG A 224 -11.88 15.69 6.06
CA ARG A 224 -12.36 17.04 5.75
C ARG A 224 -11.71 17.49 4.44
N VAL A 225 -12.52 17.84 3.47
CA VAL A 225 -12.08 18.58 2.27
C VAL A 225 -12.49 20.03 2.47
N TYR A 226 -11.61 20.98 2.23
CA TYR A 226 -11.91 22.40 2.46
C TYR A 226 -11.12 23.30 1.51
N GLY A 227 -11.63 24.49 1.21
CA GLY A 227 -10.94 25.43 0.33
C GLY A 227 -9.92 26.30 1.06
N TYR A 228 -8.69 26.35 0.55
CA TYR A 228 -7.72 27.36 1.00
C TYR A 228 -8.26 28.76 0.70
N GLN A 229 -8.30 29.62 1.72
CA GLN A 229 -8.93 30.96 1.67
C GLN A 229 -10.40 30.95 1.18
N GLY A 230 -11.12 29.85 1.40
CA GLY A 230 -12.54 29.73 1.04
C GLY A 230 -12.77 29.45 -0.45
N ALA A 231 -11.78 28.89 -1.14
CA ALA A 231 -11.95 28.36 -2.49
C ALA A 231 -13.10 27.34 -2.56
N LYS A 232 -13.77 27.30 -3.71
CA LYS A 232 -14.90 26.39 -3.99
C LYS A 232 -14.65 25.69 -5.31
N GLY A 233 -15.16 24.47 -5.50
CA GLY A 233 -14.89 23.75 -6.73
C GLY A 233 -15.31 22.29 -6.73
N SER A 234 -15.43 21.73 -7.93
CA SER A 234 -15.70 20.31 -8.09
C SER A 234 -14.41 19.51 -7.87
N TYR A 235 -14.53 18.35 -7.23
CA TYR A 235 -13.39 17.47 -6.98
C TYR A 235 -13.79 15.99 -7.09
N GLU A 236 -12.78 15.13 -7.29
CA GLU A 236 -12.94 13.68 -7.16
C GLU A 236 -12.33 13.23 -5.84
N LEU A 237 -13.14 12.63 -4.96
CA LEU A 237 -12.65 11.93 -3.76
C LEU A 237 -12.45 10.46 -4.07
N ARG A 238 -11.19 9.99 -4.01
CA ARG A 238 -10.87 8.56 -4.08
C ARG A 238 -10.55 8.06 -2.68
N LEU A 239 -11.47 7.28 -2.11
CA LEU A 239 -11.30 6.66 -0.81
C LEU A 239 -10.95 5.18 -0.96
N ARG A 240 -9.94 4.73 -0.22
CA ARG A 240 -9.55 3.32 -0.11
C ARG A 240 -9.41 2.96 1.37
N VAL A 241 -9.97 1.82 1.75
CA VAL A 241 -9.70 1.16 3.04
C VAL A 241 -9.19 -0.23 2.71
N SER A 242 -7.94 -0.50 3.02
CA SER A 242 -7.33 -1.81 2.83
C SER A 242 -7.12 -2.46 4.19
N ALA A 243 -7.59 -3.71 4.34
CA ALA A 243 -7.24 -4.54 5.48
C ALA A 243 -5.71 -4.61 5.64
N PRO A 244 -5.19 -4.80 6.87
CA PRO A 244 -3.79 -5.14 7.04
C PRO A 244 -3.51 -6.37 6.17
N ALA A 245 -2.40 -6.36 5.43
CA ALA A 245 -1.90 -7.59 4.85
C ALA A 245 -1.89 -8.65 5.98
N PRO A 246 -2.40 -9.87 5.75
CA PRO A 246 -2.38 -10.89 6.79
C PRO A 246 -0.94 -10.97 7.28
N ALA A 247 -0.74 -10.87 8.61
CA ALA A 247 0.59 -10.91 9.21
C ALA A 247 1.36 -12.05 8.53
N ALA A 248 2.46 -11.73 7.84
CA ALA A 248 3.23 -12.72 7.13
C ALA A 248 3.49 -13.88 8.10
N ALA A 249 3.03 -15.08 7.75
CA ALA A 249 3.13 -16.24 8.63
C ALA A 249 4.55 -16.31 9.19
N ASP A 250 4.73 -16.37 10.52
CA ASP A 250 6.07 -16.31 11.11
C ASP A 250 6.96 -17.39 10.47
N PRO A 251 8.03 -17.02 9.74
CA PRO A 251 8.95 -17.97 9.16
C PRO A 251 9.60 -18.89 10.21
N GLY A 252 9.57 -18.54 11.50
CA GLY A 252 10.03 -19.36 12.61
C GLY A 252 9.05 -20.45 13.06
N ALA A 253 7.78 -20.37 12.63
CA ALA A 253 6.75 -21.34 12.98
C ALA A 253 6.88 -22.64 12.18
N ARG A 254 6.47 -23.75 12.78
CA ARG A 254 6.41 -25.06 12.11
C ARG A 254 5.52 -24.94 10.87
N GLY A 255 5.96 -25.49 9.74
CA GLY A 255 5.17 -25.49 8.52
C GLY A 255 3.97 -26.43 8.59
N SER A 256 3.08 -26.31 7.60
CA SER A 256 1.83 -27.08 7.53
C SER A 256 1.99 -28.55 7.14
N ARG A 257 3.18 -28.98 6.70
CA ARG A 257 3.41 -30.36 6.27
C ARG A 257 3.73 -31.26 7.45
N ALA A 258 3.31 -32.51 7.35
CA ALA A 258 3.82 -33.54 8.24
C ALA A 258 5.26 -33.88 7.87
N VAL A 259 6.03 -34.40 8.84
CA VAL A 259 7.46 -34.64 8.75
C VAL A 259 7.75 -36.12 8.88
N GLY A 260 8.33 -36.68 7.84
CA GLY A 260 8.90 -38.03 7.84
C GLY A 260 10.38 -37.99 8.24
N GLU A 261 10.83 -39.00 8.96
CA GLU A 261 12.24 -39.21 9.31
C GLU A 261 12.72 -40.59 8.83
N VAL A 262 13.91 -40.68 8.27
CA VAL A 262 14.62 -41.95 8.02
C VAL A 262 16.08 -41.83 8.45
N ARG A 263 16.61 -42.88 9.06
CA ARG A 263 18.03 -43.02 9.39
C ARG A 263 18.61 -44.20 8.61
N GLY A 264 19.86 -44.09 8.18
CA GLY A 264 20.51 -45.16 7.46
C GLY A 264 21.98 -44.92 7.21
N THR A 265 22.58 -45.80 6.42
CA THR A 265 23.97 -45.70 5.97
C THR A 265 23.97 -45.64 4.45
N ILE A 266 24.63 -44.62 3.88
CA ILE A 266 24.92 -44.55 2.45
C ILE A 266 26.39 -44.92 2.22
N PHE A 267 26.67 -45.64 1.14
CA PHE A 267 28.02 -46.09 0.81
C PHE A 267 28.60 -45.28 -0.35
N ASP A 268 29.61 -44.46 -0.04
CA ASP A 268 30.42 -43.77 -1.04
C ASP A 268 31.43 -44.74 -1.64
N SER A 269 31.08 -45.29 -2.81
CA SER A 269 31.93 -46.23 -3.53
C SER A 269 33.23 -45.62 -4.03
N ALA A 270 33.29 -44.31 -4.30
CA ALA A 270 34.51 -43.66 -4.76
C ALA A 270 35.53 -43.52 -3.63
N ARG A 271 35.06 -43.22 -2.41
CA ARG A 271 35.90 -43.10 -1.21
C ARG A 271 35.97 -44.37 -0.36
N GLN A 272 35.25 -45.42 -0.75
CA GLN A 272 35.10 -46.69 0.00
C GLN A 272 34.67 -46.44 1.46
N LYS A 273 33.68 -45.57 1.65
CA LYS A 273 33.28 -45.06 2.97
C LYS A 273 31.79 -45.25 3.22
N ASN A 274 31.46 -45.80 4.39
CA ASN A 274 30.10 -45.77 4.93
C ASN A 274 29.85 -44.43 5.63
N ILE A 275 28.73 -43.80 5.32
CA ILE A 275 28.31 -42.52 5.90
C ILE A 275 26.95 -42.74 6.55
N GLN A 276 26.89 -42.62 7.88
CA GLN A 276 25.61 -42.61 8.59
C GLN A 276 24.90 -41.29 8.30
N VAL A 277 23.60 -41.35 8.04
CA VAL A 277 22.79 -40.19 7.70
C VAL A 277 21.45 -40.23 8.41
N ILE A 278 20.91 -39.04 8.67
CA ILE A 278 19.50 -38.81 8.96
C ILE A 278 18.88 -37.96 7.86
N LEU A 279 17.66 -38.27 7.47
CA LEU A 279 16.90 -37.59 6.44
C LEU A 279 15.53 -37.21 7.00
N HIS A 280 15.20 -35.92 6.99
CA HIS A 280 13.84 -35.44 7.20
C HIS A 280 13.23 -34.92 5.90
N TYR A 281 11.93 -35.11 5.72
CA TYR A 281 11.24 -34.79 4.47
C TYR A 281 9.74 -34.53 4.70
N PRO A 282 9.06 -33.86 3.75
CA PRO A 282 7.61 -33.76 3.76
C PRO A 282 6.95 -35.13 3.63
N ALA A 283 6.07 -35.48 4.56
CA ALA A 283 5.40 -36.78 4.61
C ALA A 283 3.88 -36.66 4.68
N LEU A 284 3.20 -37.77 4.40
CA LEU A 284 1.74 -37.88 4.52
C LEU A 284 1.28 -37.87 6.00
N SER A 285 2.16 -38.24 6.93
CA SER A 285 1.94 -38.18 8.38
C SER A 285 3.29 -38.04 9.11
N ASP A 286 3.25 -37.46 10.31
CA ASP A 286 4.45 -37.34 11.15
C ASP A 286 4.95 -38.74 11.54
N GLY A 287 6.27 -38.96 11.51
CA GLY A 287 6.88 -40.16 12.07
C GLY A 287 8.00 -40.79 11.24
N ILE A 288 8.54 -41.88 11.77
CA ILE A 288 9.67 -42.59 11.16
C ILE A 288 9.16 -43.47 10.00
N GLY A 289 9.81 -43.36 8.83
CA GLY A 289 9.55 -44.21 7.66
C GLY A 289 8.18 -44.00 7.01
N THR A 290 7.49 -42.89 7.32
CA THR A 290 6.21 -42.55 6.71
C THR A 290 6.37 -42.21 5.22
N ALA A 291 5.32 -42.39 4.43
CA ALA A 291 5.40 -42.15 3.00
C ALA A 291 5.63 -40.66 2.70
N ILE A 292 6.55 -40.37 1.77
CA ILE A 292 6.82 -39.00 1.29
C ILE A 292 5.55 -38.40 0.68
N ASP A 293 5.21 -37.18 1.10
CA ASP A 293 4.19 -36.34 0.48
C ASP A 293 4.78 -35.57 -0.70
N ALA A 294 4.34 -35.92 -1.91
CA ALA A 294 4.71 -35.23 -3.15
C ALA A 294 3.57 -34.38 -3.73
N SER A 295 2.49 -34.15 -2.98
CA SER A 295 1.27 -33.46 -3.46
C SER A 295 1.52 -32.03 -3.94
N SER A 296 2.57 -31.38 -3.45
CA SER A 296 2.94 -30.00 -3.83
C SER A 296 4.07 -29.91 -4.84
N GLY A 297 4.36 -31.03 -5.53
CA GLY A 297 5.44 -31.13 -6.51
C GLY A 297 6.82 -31.35 -5.87
N PRO A 298 7.88 -31.34 -6.71
CA PRO A 298 9.24 -31.63 -6.27
C PRO A 298 9.75 -30.61 -5.24
N ALA A 299 10.27 -31.12 -4.12
CA ALA A 299 10.74 -30.32 -2.99
C ALA A 299 12.20 -29.85 -3.17
N SER A 300 12.56 -28.76 -2.48
CA SER A 300 13.96 -28.29 -2.40
C SER A 300 14.81 -29.23 -1.54
N LEU A 301 16.09 -29.37 -1.86
CA LEU A 301 17.03 -30.24 -1.14
C LEU A 301 18.07 -29.42 -0.39
N VAL A 302 18.32 -29.78 0.87
CA VAL A 302 19.36 -29.20 1.73
C VAL A 302 20.21 -30.32 2.32
N ALA A 303 21.53 -30.19 2.27
CA ALA A 303 22.44 -30.96 3.12
C ALA A 303 22.85 -30.13 4.34
N HIS A 304 22.82 -30.70 5.54
CA HIS A 304 23.21 -30.01 6.78
C HIS A 304 24.44 -30.65 7.43
N GLY A 305 25.49 -29.86 7.66
CA GLY A 305 26.66 -30.27 8.41
C GLY A 305 26.59 -29.82 9.86
N HIS A 306 26.40 -30.74 10.79
CA HIS A 306 26.35 -30.40 12.21
C HIS A 306 27.74 -30.02 12.77
N GLY A 307 27.75 -29.26 13.86
CA GLY A 307 28.92 -29.09 14.73
C GLY A 307 29.00 -30.17 15.80
N ARG A 308 29.82 -29.96 16.84
CA ARG A 308 29.90 -30.88 17.98
C ARG A 308 28.66 -30.73 18.86
N TYR A 309 27.94 -31.83 19.07
CA TYR A 309 26.77 -31.93 19.95
C TYR A 309 27.13 -32.63 21.27
N GLY A 310 28.07 -33.58 21.25
CA GLY A 310 28.61 -34.20 22.45
C GLY A 310 30.01 -34.78 22.22
N ALA A 311 30.85 -34.83 23.27
CA ALA A 311 32.08 -35.62 23.25
C ALA A 311 32.00 -36.81 24.18
N GLY A 312 32.29 -37.97 23.63
CA GLY A 312 32.41 -39.21 24.37
C GLY A 312 31.57 -40.33 23.77
N PRO A 313 31.97 -41.59 24.00
CA PRO A 313 31.33 -42.78 23.42
C PRO A 313 29.90 -43.03 23.91
N GLN A 314 29.40 -42.28 24.89
CA GLN A 314 28.03 -42.38 25.41
C GLN A 314 27.06 -41.35 24.80
N ASN A 315 27.56 -40.39 24.01
CA ASN A 315 26.70 -39.42 23.36
C ASN A 315 26.11 -39.99 22.07
N PRO A 316 24.83 -39.69 21.76
CA PRO A 316 24.26 -40.04 20.46
C PRO A 316 25.08 -39.40 19.32
N PRO A 317 25.02 -39.97 18.10
CA PRO A 317 25.62 -39.37 16.91
C PRO A 317 25.29 -37.87 16.82
N ASN A 318 26.29 -37.06 16.48
CA ASN A 318 26.16 -35.60 16.57
C ASN A 318 25.08 -35.08 15.60
N MET A 319 24.84 -35.79 14.49
CA MET A 319 23.74 -35.49 13.57
C MET A 319 22.36 -35.48 14.21
N LEU A 320 22.14 -36.13 15.36
CA LEU A 320 20.85 -36.20 16.06
C LEU A 320 20.54 -34.98 16.94
N GLY A 321 21.49 -34.06 17.13
CA GLY A 321 21.33 -32.89 17.99
C GLY A 321 20.67 -31.67 17.35
N TRP A 322 19.94 -31.88 16.26
CA TRP A 322 19.45 -30.82 15.35
C TRP A 322 18.01 -31.07 14.89
N ASN A 323 17.23 -31.87 15.61
CA ASN A 323 15.87 -32.23 15.21
C ASN A 323 14.96 -31.01 15.08
N TYR A 324 15.05 -30.01 15.95
CA TYR A 324 14.25 -28.77 15.83
C TYR A 324 14.44 -28.08 14.47
N TYR A 325 15.64 -28.17 13.90
CA TYR A 325 16.03 -27.53 12.65
C TYR A 325 15.58 -28.37 11.46
N TYR A 326 15.76 -29.69 11.54
CA TYR A 326 15.34 -30.61 10.49
C TYR A 326 13.82 -30.64 10.33
N GLU A 327 13.08 -30.76 11.44
CA GLU A 327 11.62 -30.74 11.44
C GLU A 327 11.07 -29.42 10.91
N HIS A 328 11.71 -28.30 11.26
CA HIS A 328 11.30 -26.98 10.77
C HIS A 328 11.40 -26.88 9.25
N LEU A 329 12.52 -27.28 8.67
CA LEU A 329 12.68 -27.23 7.21
C LEU A 329 11.81 -28.28 6.51
N ALA A 330 11.70 -29.50 7.04
CA ALA A 330 10.86 -30.54 6.46
C ALA A 330 9.37 -30.16 6.45
N SER A 331 8.85 -29.64 7.57
CA SER A 331 7.46 -29.16 7.66
C SER A 331 7.19 -27.98 6.72
N ASN A 332 8.24 -27.27 6.29
CA ASN A 332 8.20 -26.19 5.30
C ASN A 332 8.57 -26.63 3.87
N GLY A 333 8.56 -27.93 3.58
CA GLY A 333 8.68 -28.46 2.22
C GLY A 333 10.10 -28.74 1.74
N PHE A 334 11.09 -28.89 2.63
CA PHE A 334 12.46 -29.23 2.27
C PHE A 334 12.79 -30.70 2.57
N PHE A 335 13.52 -31.35 1.68
CA PHE A 335 14.31 -32.52 2.06
C PHE A 335 15.58 -32.03 2.74
N ILE A 336 15.86 -32.52 3.94
CA ILE A 336 17.10 -32.22 4.65
C ILE A 336 17.83 -33.49 5.06
N ILE A 337 19.01 -33.69 4.49
CA ILE A 337 19.90 -34.81 4.78
C ILE A 337 21.10 -34.33 5.60
N ALA A 338 21.42 -35.02 6.69
CA ALA A 338 22.57 -34.70 7.52
C ALA A 338 23.41 -35.97 7.74
N PRO A 339 24.69 -35.99 7.30
CA PRO A 339 25.62 -37.04 7.68
C PRO A 339 26.13 -36.87 9.11
N ASP A 340 26.49 -37.97 9.76
CA ASP A 340 27.28 -37.94 10.99
C ASP A 340 28.75 -37.62 10.64
N LEU A 341 29.08 -36.34 10.73
CA LEU A 341 30.40 -35.79 10.43
C LEU A 341 31.39 -36.13 11.54
N ASP A 342 32.64 -36.39 11.15
CA ASP A 342 33.73 -36.39 12.12
C ASP A 342 34.03 -34.94 12.51
N VAL A 343 33.59 -34.56 13.70
CA VAL A 343 33.81 -33.24 14.32
C VAL A 343 34.50 -33.33 15.68
N ASN A 344 34.82 -34.55 16.13
CA ASN A 344 35.33 -34.86 17.47
C ASN A 344 36.85 -34.98 17.53
N SER A 345 37.52 -35.17 16.39
CA SER A 345 38.99 -35.23 16.31
C SER A 345 39.60 -33.87 16.70
N VAL A 346 40.01 -33.73 17.96
CA VAL A 346 40.71 -32.55 18.50
C VAL A 346 42.22 -32.73 18.35
N SER A 347 42.80 -32.05 17.37
CA SER A 347 44.20 -31.63 17.42
C SER A 347 44.26 -30.11 17.61
N PRO A 348 45.40 -29.53 18.01
CA PRO A 348 45.53 -28.08 18.13
C PRO A 348 45.17 -27.38 16.81
N GLU A 349 44.47 -26.25 16.88
CA GLU A 349 43.99 -25.47 15.73
C GLU A 349 45.12 -25.06 14.75
N SER A 350 46.38 -25.14 15.18
CA SER A 350 47.58 -24.90 14.37
C SER A 350 48.06 -26.09 13.53
N SER A 351 47.40 -27.25 13.59
CA SER A 351 47.79 -28.43 12.82
C SER A 351 47.04 -28.51 11.48
N GLU A 352 47.59 -29.26 10.51
CA GLU A 352 46.95 -29.53 9.21
C GLU A 352 45.65 -30.37 9.33
N GLN A 353 45.41 -31.01 10.48
CA GLN A 353 44.34 -31.99 10.64
C GLN A 353 42.91 -31.39 10.63
N PRO A 354 42.60 -30.29 11.35
CA PRO A 354 41.28 -29.66 11.27
C PRO A 354 40.98 -29.20 9.84
N ARG A 355 42.00 -28.73 9.11
CA ARG A 355 41.84 -28.36 7.70
C ARG A 355 41.39 -29.54 6.84
N ARG A 356 42.08 -30.68 6.94
CA ARG A 356 41.70 -31.92 6.24
C ARG A 356 40.31 -32.42 6.63
N GLN A 357 39.92 -32.23 7.89
CA GLN A 357 38.60 -32.62 8.40
C GLN A 357 37.47 -31.82 7.74
N ILE A 358 37.60 -30.49 7.60
CA ILE A 358 36.58 -29.67 6.91
C ILE A 358 36.37 -30.15 5.47
N VAL A 359 37.46 -30.45 4.75
CA VAL A 359 37.37 -30.97 3.37
C VAL A 359 36.65 -32.31 3.35
N THR A 360 37.03 -33.24 4.24
CA THR A 360 36.40 -34.57 4.33
C THR A 360 34.92 -34.48 4.66
N ASN A 361 34.55 -33.61 5.59
CA ASN A 361 33.16 -33.36 5.97
C ASN A 361 32.37 -32.68 4.84
N GLY A 362 33.01 -31.77 4.10
CA GLY A 362 32.44 -31.16 2.91
C GLY A 362 32.15 -32.21 1.83
N GLU A 363 33.05 -33.17 1.60
CA GLU A 363 32.81 -34.27 0.67
C GLU A 363 31.69 -35.20 1.11
N ASP A 364 31.50 -35.45 2.42
CA ASP A 364 30.34 -36.20 2.92
C ASP A 364 29.01 -35.48 2.65
N LEU A 365 28.97 -34.16 2.88
CA LEU A 365 27.80 -33.34 2.55
C LEU A 365 27.50 -33.36 1.04
N ARG A 366 28.53 -33.19 0.20
CA ARG A 366 28.40 -33.26 -1.27
C ARG A 366 27.92 -34.62 -1.73
N TYR A 367 28.40 -35.69 -1.10
CA TYR A 367 27.96 -37.04 -1.41
C TYR A 367 26.50 -37.27 -1.03
N CYS A 368 26.04 -36.76 0.12
CA CYS A 368 24.62 -36.81 0.49
C CYS A 368 23.71 -36.15 -0.56
N LEU A 369 24.12 -34.99 -1.10
CA LEU A 369 23.40 -34.35 -2.22
C LEU A 369 23.39 -35.23 -3.47
N THR A 370 24.54 -35.80 -3.84
CA THR A 370 24.66 -36.73 -4.98
C THR A 370 23.77 -37.95 -4.83
N PHE A 371 23.78 -38.58 -3.66
CA PHE A 371 22.98 -39.75 -3.37
C PHE A 371 21.49 -39.49 -3.60
N LEU A 372 20.93 -38.43 -3.01
CA LEU A 372 19.51 -38.11 -3.16
C LEU A 372 19.13 -37.65 -4.56
N LEU A 373 20.00 -36.88 -5.24
CA LEU A 373 19.73 -36.45 -6.62
C LEU A 373 19.78 -37.63 -7.61
N ASN A 374 20.69 -38.58 -7.42
CA ASN A 374 20.72 -39.82 -8.21
C ASN A 374 19.49 -40.68 -7.93
N ALA A 375 19.12 -40.84 -6.66
CA ALA A 375 17.90 -41.56 -6.28
C ALA A 375 16.64 -40.88 -6.84
N ASN A 376 16.63 -39.55 -6.95
CA ASN A 376 15.54 -38.78 -7.57
C ASN A 376 15.44 -39.00 -9.09
N GLY A 377 16.56 -39.25 -9.77
CA GLY A 377 16.60 -39.56 -11.20
C GLY A 377 16.41 -41.04 -11.55
N THR A 378 16.38 -41.93 -10.57
CA THR A 378 16.33 -43.38 -10.78
C THR A 378 14.89 -43.89 -10.80
N ALA A 379 14.45 -44.48 -11.91
CA ALA A 379 13.12 -45.06 -12.03
C ALA A 379 12.90 -46.17 -10.97
N GLY A 380 11.72 -46.16 -10.33
CA GLY A 380 11.38 -47.12 -9.27
C GLY A 380 11.95 -46.79 -7.88
N SER A 381 12.81 -45.77 -7.76
CA SER A 381 13.24 -45.25 -6.46
C SER A 381 12.08 -44.58 -5.71
N SER A 382 12.05 -44.74 -4.38
CA SER A 382 11.10 -44.03 -3.51
C SER A 382 11.26 -42.50 -3.56
N PHE A 383 12.37 -41.99 -4.09
CA PHE A 383 12.64 -40.56 -4.27
C PHE A 383 12.37 -40.06 -5.69
N ALA A 384 12.03 -40.94 -6.62
CA ALA A 384 11.91 -40.62 -8.05
C ALA A 384 10.97 -39.43 -8.30
N GLY A 385 11.50 -38.35 -8.88
CA GLY A 385 10.76 -37.13 -9.21
C GLY A 385 10.26 -36.30 -8.01
N LYS A 386 10.71 -36.57 -6.78
CA LYS A 386 10.24 -35.89 -5.56
C LYS A 386 11.12 -34.71 -5.14
N ILE A 387 12.29 -34.55 -5.74
CA ILE A 387 13.27 -33.50 -5.44
C ILE A 387 13.50 -32.65 -6.70
N ASP A 388 13.53 -31.33 -6.54
CA ASP A 388 13.88 -30.39 -7.59
C ASP A 388 15.42 -30.23 -7.66
N PRO A 389 16.09 -30.74 -8.72
CA PRO A 389 17.56 -30.65 -8.83
C PRO A 389 18.05 -29.21 -9.05
N GLY A 390 17.16 -28.26 -9.39
CA GLY A 390 17.48 -26.84 -9.50
C GLY A 390 17.50 -26.10 -8.17
N LYS A 391 16.94 -26.69 -7.09
CA LYS A 391 16.73 -26.02 -5.80
C LYS A 391 17.52 -26.70 -4.68
N VAL A 392 18.84 -26.63 -4.78
CA VAL A 392 19.78 -27.30 -3.85
C VAL A 392 20.51 -26.27 -2.99
N GLY A 393 20.47 -26.45 -1.67
CA GLY A 393 21.23 -25.66 -0.69
C GLY A 393 22.13 -26.52 0.18
N VAL A 394 23.02 -25.85 0.92
CA VAL A 394 23.81 -26.48 1.97
C VAL A 394 23.82 -25.59 3.21
N THR A 395 23.67 -26.18 4.37
CA THR A 395 23.74 -25.47 5.65
C THR A 395 24.69 -26.17 6.61
N GLY A 396 25.13 -25.50 7.65
CA GLY A 396 25.91 -26.16 8.68
C GLY A 396 26.28 -25.27 9.86
N HIS A 397 26.76 -25.89 10.93
CA HIS A 397 27.17 -25.23 12.18
C HIS A 397 28.61 -25.53 12.57
N SER A 398 29.32 -24.55 13.14
CA SER A 398 30.70 -24.71 13.63
C SER A 398 31.62 -25.27 12.53
N ARG A 399 32.36 -26.35 12.78
CA ARG A 399 33.12 -27.07 11.74
C ARG A 399 32.25 -27.55 10.57
N GLY A 400 31.02 -27.97 10.83
CA GLY A 400 30.05 -28.30 9.78
C GLY A 400 29.60 -27.07 8.97
N GLY A 401 29.63 -25.88 9.57
CA GLY A 401 29.38 -24.60 8.90
C GLY A 401 30.50 -24.22 7.94
N GLU A 402 31.75 -24.43 8.33
CA GLU A 402 32.88 -24.25 7.42
C GLU A 402 32.88 -25.31 6.29
N ALA A 403 32.47 -26.55 6.61
CA ALA A 403 32.25 -27.58 5.59
C ALA A 403 31.15 -27.16 4.60
N ALA A 404 30.06 -26.53 5.06
CA ALA A 404 29.03 -25.97 4.20
C ALA A 404 29.58 -24.85 3.29
N LEU A 405 30.47 -23.98 3.79
CA LEU A 405 31.18 -22.99 2.96
C LEU A 405 32.05 -23.68 1.90
N TYR A 406 32.76 -24.75 2.26
CA TYR A 406 33.56 -25.54 1.32
C TYR A 406 32.68 -26.10 0.20
N VAL A 407 31.55 -26.72 0.54
CA VAL A 407 30.59 -27.25 -0.44
C VAL A 407 30.01 -26.14 -1.31
N GLY A 408 29.66 -25.00 -0.72
CA GLY A 408 29.18 -23.82 -1.44
C GLY A 408 30.13 -23.37 -2.56
N ARG A 409 31.43 -23.38 -2.27
CA ARG A 409 32.48 -23.08 -3.26
C ARG A 409 32.63 -24.20 -4.30
N ALA A 410 32.68 -25.45 -3.85
CA ALA A 410 33.11 -26.59 -4.67
C ALA A 410 32.01 -27.21 -5.54
N ASP A 411 30.73 -27.02 -5.20
CA ASP A 411 29.63 -27.74 -5.83
C ASP A 411 28.71 -26.82 -6.65
N ALA A 412 28.77 -26.94 -7.97
CA ALA A 412 27.99 -26.11 -8.90
C ALA A 412 26.46 -26.28 -8.76
N ARG A 413 25.98 -27.37 -8.14
CA ARG A 413 24.54 -27.61 -7.92
C ARG A 413 23.98 -26.69 -6.83
N VAL A 414 24.80 -26.32 -5.84
CA VAL A 414 24.38 -25.51 -4.69
C VAL A 414 24.10 -24.08 -5.12
N ARG A 415 22.91 -23.59 -4.74
CA ARG A 415 22.39 -22.26 -5.07
C ARG A 415 22.35 -21.30 -3.89
N ALA A 416 22.34 -21.80 -2.65
CA ALA A 416 22.37 -20.96 -1.45
C ALA A 416 23.09 -21.67 -0.29
N VAL A 417 23.76 -20.88 0.55
CA VAL A 417 24.54 -21.39 1.68
C VAL A 417 24.12 -20.70 2.98
N VAL A 418 23.93 -21.49 4.04
CA VAL A 418 23.74 -20.97 5.40
C VAL A 418 24.86 -21.50 6.29
N ALA A 419 25.65 -20.61 6.88
CA ALA A 419 26.71 -20.99 7.82
C ALA A 419 26.39 -20.42 9.21
N ILE A 420 26.24 -21.30 10.19
CA ILE A 420 25.83 -20.95 11.56
C ILE A 420 27.05 -21.04 12.48
N ALA A 421 27.53 -19.91 12.99
CA ALA A 421 28.77 -19.81 13.77
C ALA A 421 29.91 -20.68 13.21
N PRO A 422 30.21 -20.61 11.89
CA PRO A 422 31.24 -21.46 11.30
C PRO A 422 32.63 -21.16 11.86
N THR A 423 33.49 -22.17 11.88
CA THR A 423 34.94 -21.98 11.97
C THR A 423 35.48 -21.34 10.69
N ASP A 424 36.74 -20.90 10.70
CA ASP A 424 37.39 -20.32 9.52
C ASP A 424 38.84 -20.81 9.36
N PHE A 425 39.04 -22.12 9.39
CA PHE A 425 40.39 -22.66 9.21
C PHE A 425 40.93 -22.37 7.81
N HIS A 426 40.11 -22.32 6.76
CA HIS A 426 40.56 -22.18 5.37
C HIS A 426 40.47 -20.79 4.77
N GLY A 427 39.75 -19.84 5.38
CA GLY A 427 39.49 -18.54 4.75
C GLY A 427 38.69 -18.67 3.44
N ILE A 428 37.68 -19.55 3.41
CA ILE A 428 36.92 -19.86 2.18
C ILE A 428 36.11 -18.64 1.72
N THR A 429 36.25 -18.31 0.44
CA THR A 429 35.38 -17.37 -0.27
C THR A 429 34.85 -17.98 -1.56
N PHE A 430 33.66 -17.58 -1.99
CA PHE A 430 33.13 -17.91 -3.32
C PHE A 430 32.26 -16.77 -3.85
N ALA A 431 32.30 -16.56 -5.16
CA ALA A 431 31.52 -15.53 -5.83
C ALA A 431 30.21 -16.10 -6.40
N GLY A 432 29.19 -15.24 -6.51
CA GLY A 432 27.98 -15.52 -7.29
C GLY A 432 26.93 -16.40 -6.62
N LYS A 433 27.10 -16.78 -5.35
CA LYS A 433 26.09 -17.52 -4.58
C LYS A 433 25.76 -16.79 -3.27
N PRO A 434 24.47 -16.68 -2.90
CA PRO A 434 24.05 -16.05 -1.65
C PRO A 434 24.54 -16.81 -0.42
N LEU A 435 24.99 -16.07 0.59
CA LEU A 435 25.41 -16.56 1.91
C LEU A 435 24.60 -15.89 3.04
N LEU A 436 23.96 -16.70 3.89
CA LEU A 436 23.48 -16.26 5.19
C LEU A 436 24.43 -16.75 6.28
N LEU A 437 24.97 -15.83 7.06
CA LEU A 437 25.94 -16.09 8.13
C LEU A 437 25.33 -15.75 9.49
N PHE A 438 25.54 -16.60 10.49
CA PHE A 438 25.20 -16.30 11.88
C PHE A 438 26.44 -16.27 12.76
N ASN A 439 26.43 -15.42 13.77
CA ASN A 439 27.26 -15.55 14.96
C ASN A 439 26.43 -15.22 16.22
N ALA A 440 27.02 -15.34 17.41
CA ALA A 440 26.33 -14.98 18.64
C ALA A 440 27.27 -14.34 19.66
N THR A 441 26.82 -13.28 20.32
CA THR A 441 27.70 -12.43 21.17
C THR A 441 28.36 -13.14 22.36
N HIS A 442 27.79 -14.24 22.86
CA HIS A 442 28.34 -15.03 23.97
C HIS A 442 28.88 -16.38 23.49
N ASP A 443 29.08 -16.53 22.18
CA ASP A 443 29.82 -17.66 21.60
C ASP A 443 31.29 -17.55 22.00
N CYS A 444 31.72 -18.47 22.86
CA CYS A 444 33.11 -18.55 23.34
C CYS A 444 33.87 -19.77 22.81
N ASP A 445 33.24 -20.58 21.94
CA ASP A 445 33.92 -21.65 21.21
C ASP A 445 34.48 -21.07 19.90
N VAL A 446 33.60 -20.47 19.09
CA VAL A 446 33.94 -19.83 17.82
C VAL A 446 33.51 -18.37 17.85
N VAL A 447 34.30 -17.61 18.61
CA VAL A 447 34.12 -16.19 18.90
C VAL A 447 33.69 -15.32 17.70
N PRO A 448 32.72 -14.38 17.87
CA PRO A 448 32.06 -13.62 16.79
C PRO A 448 32.95 -12.93 15.77
N ARG A 449 34.17 -12.54 16.18
CA ARG A 449 35.15 -11.90 15.30
C ARG A 449 35.56 -12.81 14.12
N ILE A 450 35.46 -14.13 14.28
CA ILE A 450 35.79 -15.10 13.22
C ILE A 450 34.79 -14.96 12.09
N GLN A 451 33.49 -14.97 12.39
CA GLN A 451 32.44 -14.82 11.38
C GLN A 451 32.38 -13.40 10.83
N GLN A 452 32.67 -12.37 11.66
CA GLN A 452 32.83 -11.01 11.15
C GLN A 452 33.94 -10.96 10.09
N ALA A 453 35.09 -11.61 10.31
CA ALA A 453 36.13 -11.68 9.30
C ALA A 453 35.69 -12.43 8.03
N ILE A 454 34.87 -13.50 8.13
CA ILE A 454 34.26 -14.18 6.95
C ILE A 454 33.35 -13.22 6.18
N PHE A 455 32.54 -12.41 6.88
CA PHE A 455 31.69 -11.40 6.25
C PHE A 455 32.53 -10.33 5.54
N ASP A 456 33.55 -9.80 6.22
CA ASP A 456 34.38 -8.69 5.72
C ASP A 456 35.16 -9.05 4.44
N ARG A 457 35.54 -10.32 4.27
CA ARG A 457 36.24 -10.81 3.07
C ARG A 457 35.29 -11.19 1.93
N TRP A 458 33.98 -11.15 2.14
CA TRP A 458 33.00 -11.64 1.18
C TRP A 458 32.69 -10.59 0.11
N VAL A 459 32.48 -11.07 -1.13
CA VAL A 459 32.09 -10.21 -2.25
C VAL A 459 30.84 -10.80 -2.89
N GLY A 460 29.72 -10.07 -2.80
CA GLY A 460 28.43 -10.46 -3.36
C GLY A 460 27.30 -10.44 -2.33
N ASP A 461 26.29 -11.28 -2.55
CA ASP A 461 25.10 -11.40 -1.71
C ASP A 461 25.44 -12.15 -0.41
N VAL A 462 25.75 -11.41 0.64
CA VAL A 462 26.03 -11.94 1.98
C VAL A 462 25.27 -11.15 3.02
N ARG A 463 24.86 -11.82 4.10
CA ARG A 463 24.30 -11.17 5.28
C ARG A 463 24.79 -11.82 6.55
N LEU A 464 25.15 -11.01 7.54
CA LEU A 464 25.55 -11.47 8.87
C LEU A 464 24.48 -11.13 9.92
N LEU A 465 23.99 -12.14 10.61
CA LEU A 465 23.06 -12.03 11.72
C LEU A 465 23.73 -12.42 13.03
N THR A 466 23.87 -11.44 13.93
CA THR A 466 24.46 -11.61 15.25
C THR A 466 23.37 -11.82 16.29
N VAL A 467 23.28 -13.01 16.89
CA VAL A 467 22.35 -13.28 18.00
C VAL A 467 22.90 -12.69 19.30
N ILE A 468 22.25 -11.63 19.79
CA ILE A 468 22.60 -10.97 21.05
C ILE A 468 22.21 -11.89 22.21
N GLY A 469 23.16 -12.10 23.11
CA GLY A 469 23.04 -13.03 24.22
C GLY A 469 23.08 -14.52 23.85
N GLY A 470 23.29 -14.90 22.59
CA GLY A 470 23.34 -16.32 22.18
C GLY A 470 24.69 -16.99 22.41
N ASP A 471 24.68 -18.33 22.47
CA ASP A 471 25.84 -19.20 22.69
C ASP A 471 26.06 -20.19 21.54
N HIS A 472 27.28 -20.70 21.41
CA HIS A 472 27.69 -21.63 20.36
C HIS A 472 26.84 -22.89 20.29
N PHE A 473 26.51 -23.48 21.44
CA PHE A 473 25.82 -24.74 21.54
C PHE A 473 24.31 -24.59 21.65
N TYR A 474 23.80 -23.37 21.81
CA TYR A 474 22.36 -23.08 21.81
C TYR A 474 21.70 -23.27 20.44
N TRP A 475 22.47 -23.48 19.37
CA TRP A 475 21.94 -23.97 18.09
C TRP A 475 21.68 -25.47 18.04
N THR A 476 22.13 -26.24 19.03
CA THR A 476 21.80 -27.67 19.14
C THR A 476 20.55 -27.89 19.99
N ASP A 477 20.04 -29.12 20.07
CA ASP A 477 18.83 -29.43 20.85
C ASP A 477 19.03 -29.37 22.37
N SER A 478 20.21 -29.74 22.89
CA SER A 478 20.39 -29.95 24.34
C SER A 478 21.78 -29.71 24.90
N THR A 479 22.81 -29.48 24.07
CA THR A 479 24.18 -29.27 24.56
C THR A 479 24.24 -27.97 25.36
N GLY A 480 24.54 -28.08 26.66
CA GLY A 480 24.69 -26.93 27.54
C GLY A 480 25.73 -25.93 27.02
N PRO A 481 25.62 -24.65 27.42
CA PRO A 481 26.52 -23.62 26.91
C PRO A 481 27.91 -23.79 27.52
N ILE A 482 28.96 -23.35 26.82
CA ILE A 482 30.30 -23.30 27.42
C ILE A 482 30.40 -22.12 28.39
N CYS A 483 29.76 -20.99 28.03
CA CYS A 483 29.82 -19.74 28.77
C CYS A 483 28.44 -19.33 29.29
N PRO A 484 28.35 -18.48 30.33
CA PRO A 484 27.08 -17.97 30.82
C PRO A 484 26.31 -17.26 29.70
N VAL A 485 25.04 -17.60 29.53
CA VAL A 485 24.19 -17.04 28.48
C VAL A 485 22.94 -16.35 29.03
N PRO A 486 22.62 -15.14 28.56
CA PRO A 486 21.47 -14.38 29.04
C PRO A 486 20.14 -14.70 28.33
N ILE A 487 20.13 -15.48 27.23
CA ILE A 487 18.90 -15.86 26.52
C ILE A 487 18.57 -17.33 26.69
N GLN A 488 17.31 -17.71 26.45
CA GLN A 488 16.89 -19.11 26.36
C GLN A 488 17.24 -19.71 24.99
N ARG A 489 17.56 -21.01 24.95
CA ARG A 489 17.80 -21.78 23.71
C ARG A 489 16.68 -21.63 22.68
N SER A 490 15.43 -21.69 23.14
CA SER A 490 14.23 -21.53 22.31
C SER A 490 14.20 -20.20 21.55
N VAL A 491 14.73 -19.12 22.14
CA VAL A 491 14.83 -17.80 21.48
C VAL A 491 15.84 -17.86 20.34
N GLN A 492 17.02 -18.41 20.57
CA GLN A 492 18.04 -18.59 19.53
C GLN A 492 17.56 -19.51 18.39
N HIS A 493 16.84 -20.58 18.73
CA HIS A 493 16.18 -21.46 17.76
C HIS A 493 15.13 -20.72 16.93
N ALA A 494 14.24 -19.94 17.56
CA ALA A 494 13.20 -19.19 16.87
C ALA A 494 13.80 -18.19 15.86
N ILE A 495 14.82 -17.45 16.28
CA ILE A 495 15.58 -16.52 15.42
C ILE A 495 16.18 -17.28 14.23
N THR A 496 16.87 -18.39 14.49
CA THR A 496 17.55 -19.15 13.45
C THR A 496 16.55 -19.70 12.44
N LYS A 497 15.47 -20.35 12.91
CA LYS A 497 14.39 -20.87 12.07
C LYS A 497 13.79 -19.80 11.17
N HIS A 498 13.54 -18.61 11.73
CA HIS A 498 12.93 -17.49 11.03
C HIS A 498 13.78 -17.06 9.83
N TYR A 499 15.03 -16.67 10.06
CA TYR A 499 15.87 -16.14 8.98
C TYR A 499 16.34 -17.20 8.00
N VAL A 500 16.60 -18.43 8.49
CA VAL A 500 16.98 -19.54 7.61
C VAL A 500 15.86 -19.89 6.65
N LEU A 501 14.62 -20.03 7.13
CA LEU A 501 13.50 -20.33 6.25
C LEU A 501 13.27 -19.20 5.25
N ALA A 502 13.23 -17.94 5.72
CA ALA A 502 13.01 -16.80 4.85
C ALA A 502 14.10 -16.69 3.75
N PHE A 503 15.36 -16.92 4.11
CA PHE A 503 16.48 -16.93 3.17
C PHE A 503 16.40 -18.07 2.14
N LEU A 504 16.19 -19.31 2.60
CA LEU A 504 16.14 -20.47 1.69
C LEU A 504 14.93 -20.42 0.77
N ASP A 505 13.78 -19.96 1.27
CA ASP A 505 12.57 -19.81 0.48
C ASP A 505 12.74 -18.75 -0.62
N LEU A 506 13.39 -17.62 -0.30
CA LEU A 506 13.74 -16.60 -1.27
C LEU A 506 14.77 -17.09 -2.28
N ARG A 507 15.90 -17.64 -1.82
CA ARG A 507 17.07 -17.92 -2.67
C ARG A 507 16.99 -19.25 -3.42
N LEU A 508 16.31 -20.26 -2.90
CA LEU A 508 16.13 -21.54 -3.60
C LEU A 508 14.82 -21.59 -4.39
N ARG A 509 13.74 -20.98 -3.89
CA ARG A 509 12.41 -21.10 -4.51
C ARG A 509 11.94 -19.84 -5.23
N GLY A 510 12.64 -18.71 -5.07
CA GLY A 510 12.22 -17.42 -5.63
C GLY A 510 10.95 -16.88 -4.97
N ASN A 511 10.57 -17.40 -3.79
CA ASN A 511 9.33 -17.04 -3.13
C ASN A 511 9.55 -15.82 -2.23
N THR A 512 8.81 -14.75 -2.50
CA THR A 512 8.93 -13.47 -1.79
C THR A 512 8.02 -13.37 -0.56
N ARG A 513 7.26 -14.42 -0.21
CA ARG A 513 6.32 -14.40 0.94
C ARG A 513 6.94 -13.98 2.27
N PHE A 514 8.24 -14.23 2.46
CA PHE A 514 8.99 -13.89 3.66
C PHE A 514 10.09 -12.87 3.39
N GLN A 515 10.04 -12.16 2.26
CA GLN A 515 11.06 -11.18 1.90
C GLN A 515 11.12 -10.04 2.92
N ASP A 516 9.96 -9.52 3.36
CA ASP A 516 9.93 -8.47 4.36
C ASP A 516 10.39 -8.98 5.73
N ALA A 517 9.98 -10.19 6.12
CA ALA A 517 10.44 -10.83 7.35
C ALA A 517 11.96 -11.10 7.33
N TYR A 518 12.52 -11.42 6.16
CA TYR A 518 13.96 -11.48 5.97
C TYR A 518 14.57 -10.09 6.14
N LEU A 519 14.10 -9.07 5.42
CA LEU A 519 14.75 -7.75 5.37
C LEU A 519 14.60 -6.93 6.66
N THR A 520 13.53 -7.12 7.41
CA THR A 520 13.24 -6.37 8.63
C THR A 520 13.96 -6.94 9.84
N GLN A 521 14.28 -6.08 10.80
CA GLN A 521 14.77 -6.50 12.11
C GLN A 521 13.55 -6.82 12.97
N LEU A 522 13.53 -8.01 13.59
CA LEU A 522 12.45 -8.42 14.49
C LEU A 522 12.24 -7.35 15.58
N PRO A 523 11.01 -6.81 15.80
CA PRO A 523 10.75 -5.58 16.57
C PRO A 523 11.20 -5.56 18.04
N SER A 524 11.58 -6.71 18.60
CA SER A 524 12.05 -6.90 19.99
C SER A 524 13.43 -7.56 20.07
N SER A 525 14.14 -7.70 18.94
CA SER A 525 15.15 -8.73 18.81
C SER A 525 16.49 -8.38 19.41
N GLY A 526 16.94 -9.24 20.32
CA GLY A 526 18.36 -9.46 20.59
C GLY A 526 19.08 -9.99 19.34
N ILE A 527 19.09 -9.23 18.25
CA ILE A 527 19.84 -9.47 17.02
C ILE A 527 20.45 -8.16 16.54
N GLN A 528 21.70 -8.18 16.08
CA GLN A 528 22.30 -7.12 15.25
C GLN A 528 22.50 -7.64 13.82
N GLN A 529 22.21 -6.83 12.81
CA GLN A 529 22.30 -7.20 11.40
C GLN A 529 23.37 -6.36 10.69
N LYS A 530 24.10 -6.99 9.76
CA LYS A 530 25.05 -6.33 8.85
C LYS A 530 24.93 -6.88 7.43
#